data_AF-A0A948JDJ1-F1
#
_entry.id   AF-A0A948JDJ1-F1
#
_cell.length_a   1.000
_cell.length_b   1.000
_cell.length_c   1.000
_cell.angle_alpha   90.00
_cell.angle_beta   90.00
_cell.angle_gamma   90.00
#
_symmetry.space_group_name_H-M   'P 1'
#
loop_
_entity.id
_entity.type
_entity.pdbx_description
1 polymer ?
#
loop_
_entity_poly.entity_id
_entity_poly.type
_entity_poly.pdbx_seq_one_letter_code
_entity_poly.pdbx_strand_id
1 'polypeptide(L)'
;MKTCKSCIKEIDNAASKCPYCQSFQIWYKNPQIFGFIFPLVFIPVMFYSMGIWFNKNYPGNEHLFEVKEIGISPGEHNRLALNYLIANKSDTKWHNISYEVSVFDAAGKLLFVKTGQDYSWLVQPNQSSYLTIELDNNLKAEKWKLKILDIKSGRF
;
A
#
# COMPACT_ATOMS: atom_id res chain seq x y z
N MET A 1 -10.84 -52.90 23.56
CA MET A 1 -11.35 -53.00 22.18
C MET A 1 -12.10 -51.73 21.88
N LYS A 2 -11.91 -51.14 20.71
CA LYS A 2 -12.67 -49.98 20.22
C LYS A 2 -13.17 -50.25 18.81
N THR A 3 -14.20 -49.53 18.40
CA THR A 3 -14.80 -49.66 17.07
C THR A 3 -14.13 -48.70 16.09
N CYS A 4 -13.77 -49.18 14.90
CA CYS A 4 -13.23 -48.34 13.84
C CYS A 4 -14.27 -47.32 13.35
N LYS A 5 -13.89 -46.03 13.26
CA LYS A 5 -14.78 -44.94 12.82
C LYS A 5 -15.17 -45.00 11.34
N SER A 6 -14.42 -45.70 10.49
CA SER A 6 -14.74 -45.84 9.05
C SER A 6 -15.47 -47.13 8.71
N CYS A 7 -15.00 -48.28 9.21
CA CYS A 7 -15.52 -49.59 8.79
C CYS A 7 -16.24 -50.37 9.91
N ILE A 8 -16.40 -49.80 11.10
CA ILE A 8 -17.20 -50.33 12.22
C ILE A 8 -16.68 -51.68 12.79
N LYS A 9 -15.57 -52.22 12.28
CA LYS A 9 -14.93 -53.42 12.85
C LYS A 9 -14.25 -53.12 14.19
N GLU A 10 -14.22 -54.12 15.07
CA GLU A 10 -13.47 -54.08 16.31
C GLU A 10 -11.96 -54.06 16.06
N ILE A 11 -11.26 -53.17 16.74
CA ILE A 11 -9.81 -52.97 16.66
C ILE A 11 -9.24 -52.78 18.07
N ASP A 12 -7.92 -52.97 18.19
CA ASP A 12 -7.19 -52.69 19.42
C ASP A 12 -7.37 -51.22 19.87
N ASN A 13 -7.49 -50.99 21.18
CA ASN A 13 -7.53 -49.64 21.75
C ASN A 13 -6.31 -48.81 21.37
N ALA A 14 -5.12 -49.42 21.30
CA ALA A 14 -3.86 -48.77 20.95
C ALA A 14 -3.69 -48.53 19.44
N ALA A 15 -4.52 -49.15 18.58
CA ALA A 15 -4.37 -49.02 17.13
C ALA A 15 -4.60 -47.58 16.66
N SER A 16 -3.58 -47.00 16.02
CA SER A 16 -3.66 -45.68 15.35
C SER A 16 -4.25 -45.77 13.94
N LYS A 17 -4.13 -46.94 13.31
CA LYS A 17 -4.60 -47.25 11.95
C LYS A 17 -5.43 -48.53 12.00
N CYS A 18 -6.55 -48.55 11.28
CA CYS A 18 -7.37 -49.76 11.19
C CYS A 18 -6.66 -50.82 10.32
N PRO A 19 -6.48 -52.07 10.79
CA PRO A 19 -5.85 -53.11 9.98
C PRO A 19 -6.70 -53.52 8.76
N TYR A 20 -8.03 -53.40 8.88
CA TYR A 20 -8.98 -53.84 7.84
C TYR A 20 -9.15 -52.82 6.71
N CYS A 21 -9.40 -51.55 7.04
CA CYS A 21 -9.69 -50.50 6.06
C CYS A 21 -8.56 -49.46 5.91
N GLN A 22 -7.47 -49.60 6.67
CA GLN A 22 -6.31 -48.72 6.62
C GLN A 22 -6.60 -47.24 6.95
N SER A 23 -7.78 -46.91 7.47
CA SER A 23 -8.12 -45.55 7.89
C SER A 23 -7.43 -45.18 9.21
N PHE A 24 -6.93 -43.95 9.28
CA PHE A 24 -6.37 -43.37 10.50
C PHE A 24 -7.49 -43.07 11.50
N GLN A 25 -7.34 -43.54 12.73
CA GLN A 25 -8.32 -43.33 13.81
C GLN A 25 -8.05 -42.07 14.62
N ILE A 26 -6.83 -41.54 14.50
CA ILE A 26 -6.32 -40.38 15.23
C ILE A 26 -5.89 -39.34 14.19
N TRP A 27 -6.48 -38.15 14.25
CA TRP A 27 -6.27 -37.09 13.26
C TRP A 27 -4.78 -36.71 13.14
N TYR A 28 -4.10 -36.39 14.24
CA TYR A 28 -2.69 -35.97 14.23
C TYR A 28 -1.68 -37.08 13.82
N LYS A 29 -2.12 -38.33 13.65
CA LYS A 29 -1.29 -39.41 13.09
C LYS A 29 -1.53 -39.62 11.59
N ASN A 30 -2.46 -38.87 10.98
CA ASN A 30 -2.69 -38.89 9.55
C ASN A 30 -1.63 -38.00 8.85
N PRO A 31 -0.75 -38.56 8.01
CA PRO A 31 0.28 -37.80 7.29
C PRO A 31 -0.30 -36.71 6.39
N GLN A 32 -1.54 -36.85 5.92
CA GLN A 32 -2.22 -35.81 5.13
C GLN A 32 -2.44 -34.52 5.93
N ILE A 33 -2.62 -34.60 7.24
CA ILE A 33 -2.84 -33.41 8.09
C ILE A 33 -1.56 -32.59 8.26
N PHE A 34 -0.40 -33.24 8.33
CA PHE A 34 0.88 -32.52 8.36
C PHE A 34 1.11 -31.70 7.09
N GLY A 35 0.62 -32.17 5.94
CA GLY A 35 0.63 -31.42 4.69
C GLY A 35 -0.17 -30.11 4.76
N PHE A 36 -1.23 -30.04 5.58
CA PHE A 36 -2.00 -28.82 5.78
C PHE A 36 -1.43 -27.90 6.87
N ILE A 37 -0.78 -28.46 7.90
CA ILE A 37 -0.20 -27.65 9.00
C ILE A 37 1.07 -26.93 8.54
N PHE A 38 1.90 -27.57 7.72
CA PHE A 38 3.16 -26.99 7.23
C PHE A 38 2.99 -25.60 6.56
N PRO A 39 2.05 -25.40 5.60
CA PRO A 39 1.86 -24.08 4.98
C PRO A 39 1.27 -23.03 5.94
N LEU A 40 0.52 -23.43 6.98
CA LEU A 40 -0.07 -22.47 7.93
C LEU A 40 0.98 -21.65 8.69
N VAL A 41 2.18 -22.21 8.93
CA VAL A 41 3.29 -21.51 9.58
C VAL A 41 3.85 -20.38 8.70
N PHE A 42 3.73 -20.49 7.37
CA PHE A 42 4.19 -19.46 6.44
C PHE A 42 3.17 -18.35 6.20
N ILE A 43 1.90 -18.55 6.58
CA ILE A 43 0.86 -17.54 6.40
C ILE A 43 1.23 -16.22 7.12
N PRO A 44 1.62 -16.21 8.41
CA PRO A 44 2.08 -14.97 9.06
C PRO A 44 3.27 -14.31 8.37
N VAL A 45 4.24 -15.11 7.88
CA VAL A 45 5.41 -14.60 7.16
C VAL A 45 5.01 -13.95 5.83
N MET A 46 4.09 -14.56 5.11
CA MET A 46 3.52 -14.02 3.87
C MET A 46 2.75 -12.71 4.13
N PHE A 47 1.91 -12.66 5.17
CA PHE A 47 1.20 -11.43 5.52
C PHE A 47 2.14 -10.31 6.02
N TYR A 48 3.24 -10.68 6.68
CA TYR A 48 4.29 -9.76 7.08
C TYR A 48 5.05 -9.19 5.87
N SER A 49 5.49 -10.04 4.94
CA SER A 49 6.21 -9.61 3.74
C SER A 49 5.35 -8.79 2.78
N MET A 50 4.04 -9.02 2.76
CA MET A 50 3.10 -8.23 1.97
C MET A 50 2.73 -6.89 2.64
N GLY A 51 3.25 -6.59 3.84
CA GLY A 51 3.01 -5.32 4.54
C GLY A 51 1.56 -5.11 5.00
N ILE A 52 0.72 -6.16 5.01
CA ILE A 52 -0.72 -6.05 5.26
C ILE A 52 -1.04 -5.61 6.71
N TRP A 53 -0.13 -5.90 7.65
CA TRP A 53 -0.32 -5.64 9.08
C TRP A 53 0.22 -4.28 9.55
N PHE A 54 1.06 -3.62 8.75
CA PHE A 54 1.77 -2.40 9.16
C PHE A 54 1.62 -1.30 8.11
N ASN A 55 0.40 -0.83 7.88
CA ASN A 55 0.20 0.48 7.27
C ASN A 55 0.61 1.56 8.27
N LYS A 56 1.90 1.91 8.28
CA LYS A 56 2.35 3.12 8.95
C LYS A 56 1.91 4.30 8.11
N ASN A 57 0.80 4.91 8.50
CA ASN A 57 0.51 6.27 8.10
C ASN A 57 1.52 7.15 8.82
N TYR A 58 2.27 7.97 8.08
CA TYR A 58 3.17 8.97 8.67
C TYR A 58 2.54 10.37 8.53
N PRO A 59 1.49 10.69 9.30
CA PRO A 59 1.00 12.06 9.34
C PRO A 59 2.11 12.97 9.89
N GLY A 60 2.35 14.10 9.22
CA GLY A 60 3.26 15.14 9.71
C GLY A 60 4.58 15.28 8.94
N ASN A 61 4.85 14.50 7.89
CA ASN A 61 6.08 14.62 7.08
C ASN A 61 6.12 15.83 6.14
N GLU A 62 5.11 16.70 6.18
CA GLU A 62 5.01 17.90 5.33
C GLU A 62 6.27 18.80 5.45
N HIS A 63 6.89 18.84 6.63
CA HIS A 63 8.11 19.60 6.91
C HIS A 63 9.38 19.01 6.25
N LEU A 64 9.32 17.74 5.80
CA LEU A 64 10.44 17.09 5.09
C LEU A 64 10.54 17.54 3.63
N PHE A 65 9.50 18.20 3.11
CA PHE A 65 9.50 18.70 1.76
C PHE A 65 9.45 20.22 1.75
N GLU A 66 10.28 20.83 0.90
CA GLU A 66 10.14 22.23 0.54
C GLU A 66 9.55 22.33 -0.87
N VAL A 67 8.46 23.08 -0.97
CA VAL A 67 7.73 23.28 -2.23
C VAL A 67 8.03 24.67 -2.76
N LYS A 68 8.66 24.73 -3.92
CA LYS A 68 8.90 25.99 -4.63
C LYS A 68 8.13 25.99 -5.95
N GLU A 69 7.28 26.98 -6.13
CA GLU A 69 6.65 27.23 -7.42
C GLU A 69 7.68 27.80 -8.40
N ILE A 70 7.80 27.16 -9.56
CA ILE A 70 8.69 27.61 -10.64
C ILE A 70 7.92 28.49 -11.62
N GLY A 71 6.66 28.16 -11.85
CA GLY A 71 5.75 28.95 -12.66
C GLY A 71 4.77 28.08 -13.41
N ILE A 72 4.19 28.68 -14.45
CA ILE A 72 3.09 28.10 -15.20
C ILE A 72 3.52 27.96 -16.66
N SER A 73 3.16 26.85 -17.28
CA SER A 73 3.36 26.64 -18.71
C SER A 73 2.06 26.17 -19.37
N PRO A 74 1.94 26.31 -20.70
CA PRO A 74 0.89 25.62 -21.45
C PRO A 74 1.03 24.11 -21.24
N GLY A 75 -0.05 23.44 -20.84
CA GLY A 75 -0.14 21.99 -20.75
C GLY A 75 -0.77 21.37 -22.01
N GLU A 76 -0.93 20.06 -22.02
CA GLU A 76 -1.59 19.38 -23.14
C GLU A 76 -3.10 19.66 -23.15
N HIS A 77 -3.74 19.56 -24.32
CA HIS A 77 -5.21 19.67 -24.47
C HIS A 77 -5.83 20.93 -23.84
N ASN A 78 -5.21 22.10 -24.01
CA ASN A 78 -5.67 23.37 -23.44
C ASN A 78 -5.75 23.35 -21.90
N ARG A 79 -4.83 22.64 -21.25
CA ARG A 79 -4.68 22.64 -19.79
C ARG A 79 -3.61 23.64 -19.35
N LEU A 80 -3.71 24.04 -18.09
CA LEU A 80 -2.70 24.83 -17.41
C LEU A 80 -1.74 23.89 -16.67
N ALA A 81 -0.44 23.95 -16.95
CA ALA A 81 0.56 23.15 -16.25
C ALA A 81 1.23 23.97 -15.16
N LEU A 82 0.99 23.59 -13.90
CA LEU A 82 1.66 24.16 -12.74
C LEU A 82 2.96 23.41 -12.46
N ASN A 83 4.10 24.11 -12.51
CA ASN A 83 5.41 23.50 -12.34
C ASN A 83 5.98 23.85 -10.96
N TYR A 84 6.30 22.80 -10.20
CA TYR A 84 6.92 22.90 -8.89
C TYR A 84 8.27 22.22 -8.86
N LEU A 85 9.18 22.76 -8.06
CA LEU A 85 10.39 22.11 -7.62
C LEU A 85 10.17 21.68 -6.17
N ILE A 86 10.28 20.38 -5.93
CA ILE A 86 10.05 19.77 -4.63
C ILE A 86 11.39 19.27 -4.10
N ALA A 87 11.87 19.89 -3.03
CA ALA A 87 13.10 19.49 -2.36
C ALA A 87 12.81 18.57 -1.19
N ASN A 88 13.46 17.41 -1.15
CA ASN A 88 13.45 16.50 -0.02
C ASN A 88 14.57 16.86 0.95
N LYS A 89 14.21 17.28 2.15
CA LYS A 89 15.13 17.64 3.25
C LYS A 89 15.48 16.48 4.18
N SER A 90 14.97 15.28 3.89
CA SER A 90 15.24 14.10 4.69
C SER A 90 16.37 13.27 4.08
N ASP A 91 16.98 12.42 4.91
CA ASP A 91 17.96 11.42 4.47
C ASP A 91 17.31 10.18 3.82
N THR A 92 16.01 10.24 3.57
CA THR A 92 15.20 9.12 3.11
C THR A 92 14.74 9.34 1.68
N LYS A 93 14.88 8.32 0.82
CA LYS A 93 14.36 8.34 -0.55
C LYS A 93 12.84 8.20 -0.54
N TRP A 94 12.16 9.11 -1.23
CA TRP A 94 10.69 9.09 -1.37
C TRP A 94 10.28 8.74 -2.79
N HIS A 95 9.19 7.98 -2.89
CA HIS A 95 8.55 7.57 -4.14
C HIS A 95 7.06 7.39 -3.87
N ASN A 96 6.24 7.30 -4.93
CA ASN A 96 4.77 7.17 -4.83
C ASN A 96 4.14 8.32 -4.02
N ILE A 97 4.69 9.52 -4.13
CA ILE A 97 4.29 10.68 -3.33
C ILE A 97 2.90 11.13 -3.81
N SER A 98 1.98 11.29 -2.88
CA SER A 98 0.67 11.87 -3.16
C SER A 98 0.69 13.37 -2.91
N TYR A 99 -0.21 14.09 -3.56
CA TYR A 99 -0.31 15.52 -3.42
C TYR A 99 -1.75 15.99 -3.56
N GLU A 100 -1.99 17.20 -3.08
CA GLU A 100 -3.23 17.93 -3.21
C GLU A 100 -2.93 19.35 -3.68
N VAL A 101 -3.64 19.80 -4.71
CA VAL A 101 -3.64 21.20 -5.14
C VAL A 101 -5.01 21.78 -4.87
N SER A 102 -5.05 22.79 -4.01
CA SER A 102 -6.22 23.64 -3.81
C SER A 102 -6.13 24.85 -4.72
N VAL A 103 -7.20 25.15 -5.44
CA VAL A 103 -7.31 26.25 -6.42
C VAL A 103 -8.34 27.26 -5.93
N PHE A 104 -7.98 28.54 -5.98
CA PHE A 104 -8.78 29.64 -5.44
C PHE A 104 -8.98 30.74 -6.48
N ASP A 105 -10.07 31.49 -6.34
CA ASP A 105 -10.29 32.72 -7.10
C ASP A 105 -9.50 33.92 -6.52
N ALA A 106 -9.61 35.06 -7.18
CA ALA A 106 -9.02 36.34 -6.74
C ALA A 106 -9.34 36.67 -5.28
N ALA A 107 -10.60 36.44 -4.88
CA ALA A 107 -11.16 36.74 -3.58
C ALA A 107 -10.76 35.70 -2.50
N GLY A 108 -10.06 34.62 -2.88
CA GLY A 108 -9.62 33.56 -1.98
C GLY A 108 -10.69 32.49 -1.71
N LYS A 109 -11.80 32.48 -2.47
CA LYS A 109 -12.78 31.40 -2.41
C LYS A 109 -12.21 30.16 -3.08
N LEU A 110 -12.30 29.02 -2.39
CA LEU A 110 -11.92 27.72 -2.94
C LEU A 110 -12.83 27.38 -4.14
N LEU A 111 -12.23 27.20 -5.31
CA LEU A 111 -12.90 26.81 -6.54
C LEU A 111 -12.87 25.29 -6.74
N PHE A 112 -11.72 24.69 -6.49
CA PHE A 112 -11.46 23.29 -6.83
C PHE A 112 -10.32 22.71 -5.99
N VAL A 113 -10.36 21.40 -5.78
CA VAL A 113 -9.28 20.63 -5.16
C VAL A 113 -8.97 19.43 -6.04
N LYS A 114 -7.70 19.27 -6.41
CA LYS A 114 -7.20 18.10 -7.14
C LYS A 114 -6.27 17.30 -6.25
N THR A 115 -6.55 16.02 -6.08
CA THR A 115 -5.59 15.08 -5.51
C THR A 115 -4.95 14.25 -6.61
N GLY A 116 -3.71 13.86 -6.41
CA GLY A 116 -2.96 13.05 -7.36
C GLY A 116 -1.89 12.23 -6.67
N GLN A 117 -1.42 11.22 -7.38
CA GLN A 117 -0.27 10.41 -6.98
C GLN A 117 0.54 10.13 -8.23
N ASP A 118 1.85 10.33 -8.16
CA ASP A 118 2.75 9.94 -9.22
C ASP A 118 3.58 8.74 -8.76
N TYR A 119 3.36 7.59 -9.41
CA TYR A 119 3.98 6.32 -9.09
C TYR A 119 5.44 6.20 -9.59
N SER A 120 5.83 7.02 -10.57
CA SER A 120 7.19 7.05 -11.11
C SER A 120 8.01 8.22 -10.60
N TRP A 121 7.36 9.16 -9.91
CA TRP A 121 8.03 10.30 -9.32
C TRP A 121 8.89 9.90 -8.11
N LEU A 122 10.16 10.28 -8.21
CA LEU A 122 11.20 9.98 -7.25
C LEU A 122 11.81 11.27 -6.74
N VAL A 123 12.01 11.36 -5.42
CA VAL A 123 12.79 12.43 -4.80
C VAL A 123 13.85 11.80 -3.90
N GLN A 124 15.11 11.91 -4.34
CA GLN A 124 16.27 11.38 -3.62
C GLN A 124 16.52 12.16 -2.32
N PRO A 125 17.22 11.59 -1.34
CA PRO A 125 17.64 12.29 -0.13
C PRO A 125 18.36 13.60 -0.43
N ASN A 126 18.01 14.68 0.27
CA ASN A 126 18.67 15.99 0.16
C ASN A 126 18.76 16.56 -1.27
N GLN A 127 17.84 16.15 -2.16
CA GLN A 127 17.78 16.57 -3.55
C GLN A 127 16.41 17.12 -3.92
N SER A 128 16.34 17.76 -5.09
CA SER A 128 15.09 18.30 -5.63
C SER A 128 14.65 17.56 -6.88
N SER A 129 13.34 17.49 -7.10
CA SER A 129 12.73 16.90 -8.28
C SER A 129 11.59 17.80 -8.77
N TYR A 130 11.35 17.80 -10.07
CA TYR A 130 10.26 18.57 -10.66
C TYR A 130 8.95 17.80 -10.56
N LEU A 131 7.85 18.53 -10.35
CA LEU A 131 6.48 18.02 -10.40
C LEU A 131 5.64 18.98 -11.24
N THR A 132 5.01 18.44 -12.28
CA THR A 132 4.07 19.19 -13.12
C THR A 132 2.66 18.70 -12.88
N ILE A 133 1.75 19.62 -12.58
CA ILE A 133 0.35 19.31 -12.31
C ILE A 133 -0.52 20.04 -13.31
N GLU A 134 -1.24 19.28 -14.13
CA GLU A 134 -2.16 19.86 -15.09
C GLU A 134 -3.53 20.15 -14.47
N LEU A 135 -4.05 21.34 -14.73
CA LEU A 135 -5.39 21.80 -14.35
C LEU A 135 -6.18 22.17 -15.60
N ASP A 136 -7.52 22.10 -15.50
CA ASP A 136 -8.38 22.61 -16.55
C ASP A 136 -8.28 24.15 -16.60
N ASN A 137 -7.98 24.69 -17.78
CA ASN A 137 -7.80 26.13 -18.01
C ASN A 137 -9.14 26.90 -17.95
N ASN A 138 -10.28 26.21 -17.92
CA ASN A 138 -11.59 26.84 -17.78
C ASN A 138 -11.88 27.38 -16.37
N LEU A 139 -11.06 27.00 -15.39
CA LEU A 139 -11.15 27.53 -14.04
C LEU A 139 -10.60 28.96 -14.05
N LYS A 140 -11.39 29.94 -13.61
CA LYS A 140 -10.94 31.34 -13.35
C LYS A 140 -10.00 31.40 -12.14
N ALA A 141 -8.98 30.57 -12.15
CA ALA A 141 -8.02 30.36 -11.09
C ALA A 141 -6.99 31.48 -11.11
N GLU A 142 -6.80 32.15 -9.97
CA GLU A 142 -5.75 33.16 -9.81
C GLU A 142 -4.73 32.77 -8.75
N LYS A 143 -5.09 31.85 -7.86
CA LYS A 143 -4.24 31.39 -6.76
C LYS A 143 -4.36 29.89 -6.61
N TRP A 144 -3.27 29.25 -6.22
CA TRP A 144 -3.25 27.83 -5.90
C TRP A 144 -2.28 27.54 -4.76
N LYS A 145 -2.48 26.40 -4.12
CA LYS A 145 -1.61 25.92 -3.05
C LYS A 145 -1.41 24.43 -3.22
N LEU A 146 -0.15 24.03 -3.40
CA LEU A 146 0.26 22.63 -3.40
C LEU A 146 0.55 22.19 -1.97
N LYS A 147 0.06 21.00 -1.63
CA LYS A 147 0.35 20.29 -0.40
C LYS A 147 0.81 18.87 -0.76
N ILE A 148 1.95 18.45 -0.25
CA ILE A 148 2.39 17.05 -0.35
C ILE A 148 1.64 16.25 0.72
N LEU A 149 0.99 15.17 0.30
CA LEU A 149 0.25 14.25 1.16
C LEU A 149 0.98 12.90 1.18
N ASP A 150 1.39 12.45 2.36
CA ASP A 150 2.06 11.15 2.51
C ASP A 150 1.12 10.16 3.17
N ILE A 151 0.45 9.29 2.40
CA ILE A 151 -0.10 8.06 2.96
C ILE A 151 -0.15 6.93 1.92
N LYS A 152 1.00 6.29 1.72
CA LYS A 152 1.18 4.84 1.56
C LYS A 152 2.66 4.61 1.24
N SER A 153 3.47 4.40 2.27
CA SER A 153 4.79 3.83 2.07
C SER A 153 4.62 2.39 1.56
N GLY A 154 4.47 2.23 0.26
CA GLY A 154 4.67 0.95 -0.41
C GLY A 154 6.16 0.62 -0.43
N ARG A 155 6.78 0.50 0.76
CA ARG A 155 8.10 -0.07 0.90
C ARG A 155 7.92 -1.56 1.09
N PHE A 156 8.14 -2.29 0.01
CA PHE A 156 8.34 -3.74 0.03
C PHE A 156 9.49 -4.10 0.98
#